data_AF-A0A926USM3-F1
#
_entry.id   AF-A0A926USM3-F1
#
_cell.length_a   1.000
_cell.length_b   1.000
_cell.length_c   1.000
_cell.angle_alpha   90.00
_cell.angle_beta   90.00
_cell.angle_gamma   90.00
#
_symmetry.space_group_name_H-M   'P 1'
#
loop_
_entity.id
_entity.type
_entity.pdbx_description
1 polymer ?
#
loop_
_entity_poly.entity_id
_entity_poly.type
_entity_poly.pdbx_seq_one_letter_code
_entity_poly.pdbx_strand_id
1 'polypeptide(L)'
;MITITPTLEIPPEIAEGLANEIYYRVGGVIREVAGTKPIVAWLREVPNTSGSNLLTIANIGSSASILNLGISVMGFALVLHKLKDLEERLQKIQKTLEKVDRKIDLGFYANFRAALDLATNAFSMNQSENRKNMAVQAINRFLEAEHIYLDYTDKELEQRSKLVHEYLLTLSLAYIAEARCHLELEESDMAVQRLEAGFRVISDRLRKYLDILLTSNPAAYLHPKFKNEIGLGRLTKVYQWIDPSLDAAAVFEMQRDNIFSLKKDQGSDSGYKWVNKLPQAIVAESEVQWDIWGNREQMKKEAMSRLPKVFANMESMIETIQRFEAYQSEVKAISKLGISFREWTLLAPVDKQQSENRTLMYLVPSRPVEA
;
A
#
# COMPACT_ATOMS: atom_id res chain seq x y z
N MET A 1 9.31 -24.14 23.48
CA MET A 1 8.15 -23.54 22.77
C MET A 1 8.45 -22.05 22.64
N ILE A 2 8.26 -21.45 21.46
CA ILE A 2 8.47 -19.99 21.29
C ILE A 2 7.24 -19.29 21.86
N THR A 3 7.45 -18.37 22.79
CA THR A 3 6.38 -17.57 23.39
C THR A 3 6.31 -16.22 22.70
N ILE A 4 5.11 -15.68 22.54
CA ILE A 4 4.88 -14.38 21.91
C ILE A 4 4.40 -13.40 22.97
N THR A 5 5.14 -12.32 23.15
CA THR A 5 4.86 -11.26 24.13
C THR A 5 4.28 -10.04 23.42
N PRO A 6 2.99 -9.73 23.58
CA PRO A 6 2.40 -8.50 23.08
C PRO A 6 2.77 -7.30 23.98
N THR A 7 3.26 -6.21 23.37
CA THR A 7 3.60 -4.95 24.06
C THR A 7 3.13 -3.73 23.26
N LEU A 8 2.79 -2.63 23.95
CA LEU A 8 2.42 -1.35 23.33
C LEU A 8 3.61 -0.38 23.18
N GLU A 9 4.74 -0.73 23.80
CA GLU A 9 5.98 0.03 23.70
C GLU A 9 6.99 -0.73 22.85
N ILE A 10 7.76 0.01 22.06
CA ILE A 10 8.86 -0.59 21.30
C ILE A 10 9.91 -1.10 22.30
N PRO A 11 10.26 -2.40 22.27
CA PRO A 11 11.32 -2.91 23.13
C PRO A 11 12.63 -2.15 22.85
N PRO A 12 13.43 -1.80 23.89
CA PRO A 12 14.68 -1.06 23.71
C PRO A 12 15.62 -1.72 22.69
N GLU A 13 15.74 -3.05 22.72
CA GLU A 13 16.56 -3.83 21.79
C GLU A 13 16.11 -3.67 20.32
N ILE A 14 14.80 -3.59 20.08
CA ILE A 14 14.25 -3.37 18.74
C ILE A 14 14.51 -1.94 18.28
N ALA A 15 14.34 -0.96 19.17
CA ALA A 15 14.62 0.45 18.87
C ALA A 15 16.10 0.67 18.55
N GLU A 16 16.99 0.10 19.35
CA GLU A 16 18.45 0.17 19.15
C GLU A 16 18.87 -0.56 17.87
N GLY A 17 18.33 -1.75 17.61
CA GLY A 17 18.64 -2.50 16.40
C GLY A 17 18.18 -1.80 15.12
N LEU A 18 17.05 -1.09 15.15
CA LEU A 18 16.60 -0.25 14.03
C LEU A 18 17.51 0.99 13.86
N ALA A 19 17.92 1.63 14.96
CA ALA A 19 18.78 2.81 14.91
C ALA A 19 20.19 2.50 14.40
N ASN A 20 20.70 1.30 14.70
CA ASN A 20 22.03 0.83 14.30
C ASN A 20 22.01 0.03 12.98
N GLU A 21 20.89 0.01 12.25
CA GLU A 21 20.72 -0.73 10.99
C GLU A 21 21.02 -2.24 11.09
N ILE A 22 20.87 -2.82 12.29
CA ILE A 22 20.93 -4.27 12.53
C ILE A 22 19.59 -4.90 12.15
N TYR A 23 18.50 -4.16 12.39
CA TYR A 23 17.16 -4.53 11.99
C TYR A 23 16.63 -3.60 10.91
N TYR A 24 15.73 -4.12 10.08
CA TYR A 24 14.97 -3.32 9.13
C TYR A 24 13.49 -3.70 9.19
N ARG A 25 12.62 -2.74 8.87
CA ARG A 25 11.17 -2.94 8.77
C ARG A 25 10.79 -3.16 7.31
N VAL A 26 9.96 -4.16 7.07
CA VAL A 26 9.24 -4.36 5.80
C VAL A 26 7.77 -4.62 6.08
N GLY A 27 6.89 -3.74 5.59
CA GLY A 27 5.46 -3.81 5.88
C GLY A 27 5.19 -3.87 7.39
N GLY A 28 4.51 -4.91 7.85
CA GLY A 28 4.20 -5.14 9.26
C GLY A 28 5.21 -5.97 10.05
N VAL A 29 6.42 -6.23 9.55
CA VAL A 29 7.42 -7.04 10.26
C VAL A 29 8.75 -6.33 10.40
N ILE A 30 9.47 -6.64 11.48
CA ILE A 30 10.84 -6.23 11.73
C ILE A 30 11.73 -7.48 11.65
N ARG A 31 12.80 -7.39 10.87
CA ARG A 31 13.71 -8.49 10.55
C ARG A 31 15.16 -8.08 10.76
N GLU A 32 16.02 -9.07 11.01
CA GLU A 32 17.47 -8.88 10.97
C GLU A 32 17.97 -8.63 9.55
N VAL A 33 18.98 -7.75 9.40
CA VAL A 33 19.60 -7.45 8.11
C VAL A 33 20.49 -8.61 7.63
N ALA A 34 21.17 -9.30 8.56
CA ALA A 34 22.14 -10.36 8.27
C ALA A 34 21.50 -11.76 8.20
N GLY A 35 22.18 -12.68 7.50
CA GLY A 35 21.84 -14.10 7.50
C GLY A 35 20.50 -14.43 6.82
N THR A 36 19.72 -15.32 7.44
CA THR A 36 18.39 -15.77 6.97
C THR A 36 17.28 -14.74 7.19
N LYS A 37 17.63 -13.54 7.69
CA LYS A 37 16.72 -12.42 7.99
C LYS A 37 15.51 -12.84 8.84
N PRO A 38 15.74 -13.49 9.99
CA PRO A 38 14.66 -13.92 10.88
C PRO A 38 13.86 -12.73 11.40
N ILE A 39 12.61 -13.01 11.77
CA ILE A 39 11.67 -12.03 12.30
C ILE A 39 11.93 -11.86 13.79
N VAL A 40 12.10 -10.61 14.19
CA VAL A 40 12.31 -10.20 15.59
C VAL A 40 11.09 -9.53 16.19
N ALA A 41 10.15 -9.04 15.36
CA ALA A 41 8.85 -8.57 15.82
C ALA A 41 7.82 -8.51 14.68
N TRP A 42 6.54 -8.68 15.02
CA TRP A 42 5.41 -8.28 14.17
C TRP A 42 4.78 -7.00 14.71
N LEU A 43 4.34 -6.13 13.81
CA LEU A 43 3.60 -4.91 14.09
C LEU A 43 2.12 -5.15 13.83
N ARG A 44 1.29 -4.70 14.76
CA ARG A 44 -0.16 -4.71 14.65
C ARG A 44 -0.72 -3.35 15.00
N GLU A 45 -1.79 -2.98 14.32
CA GLU A 45 -2.56 -1.79 14.68
C GLU A 45 -3.50 -2.14 15.83
N VAL A 46 -3.67 -1.21 16.78
CA VAL A 46 -4.61 -1.39 17.90
C VAL A 46 -6.00 -0.93 17.45
N PRO A 47 -7.03 -1.81 17.48
CA PRO A 47 -8.39 -1.44 17.12
C PRO A 47 -8.91 -0.27 17.98
N ASN A 48 -9.69 0.63 17.39
CA ASN A 48 -10.32 1.83 18.00
C ASN A 48 -9.47 3.10 18.15
N THR A 49 -8.28 3.17 17.57
CA THR A 49 -7.59 4.46 17.41
C THR A 49 -8.00 5.12 16.09
N SER A 50 -9.06 5.93 16.15
CA SER A 50 -9.57 6.68 15.00
C SER A 50 -8.51 7.64 14.43
N GLY A 51 -8.05 7.36 13.21
CA GLY A 51 -7.77 8.35 12.15
C GLY A 51 -6.64 9.39 12.29
N SER A 52 -5.97 9.58 13.43
CA SER A 52 -5.15 10.79 13.61
C SER A 52 -3.76 10.63 14.21
N ASN A 53 -3.00 9.56 13.95
CA ASN A 53 -1.60 9.48 14.43
C ASN A 53 -0.65 8.77 13.45
N LEU A 54 -0.55 9.32 12.23
CA LEU A 54 0.50 9.03 11.24
C LEU A 54 1.93 9.26 11.80
N LEU A 55 2.07 10.09 12.84
CA LEU A 55 3.35 10.50 13.42
C LEU A 55 4.09 9.34 14.12
N THR A 56 3.39 8.42 14.78
CA THR A 56 4.03 7.30 15.50
C THR A 56 4.56 6.23 14.53
N ILE A 57 3.87 6.01 13.40
CA ILE A 57 4.29 5.05 12.38
C ILE A 57 5.43 5.66 11.52
N ALA A 58 5.37 6.97 11.25
CA ALA A 58 6.43 7.72 10.57
C ALA A 58 7.79 7.66 11.29
N ASN A 59 7.80 7.64 12.64
CA ASN A 59 9.03 7.50 13.44
C ASN A 59 9.72 6.12 13.29
N ILE A 60 9.03 5.12 12.72
CA ILE A 60 9.57 3.79 12.39
C ILE A 60 9.86 3.70 10.87
N GLY A 61 9.92 4.84 10.18
CA GLY A 61 10.26 4.94 8.77
C GLY A 61 9.14 4.55 7.80
N SER A 62 7.88 4.46 8.24
CA SER A 62 6.77 4.05 7.37
C SER A 62 6.19 5.20 6.55
N SER A 63 5.87 4.95 5.27
CA SER A 63 4.86 5.69 4.54
C SER A 63 3.45 5.22 4.95
N ALA A 64 2.43 6.05 4.72
CA ALA A 64 1.04 5.65 4.96
C ALA A 64 0.61 4.60 3.92
N SER A 65 0.16 3.41 4.33
CA SER A 65 -0.50 2.45 3.44
C SER A 65 -1.95 2.22 3.87
N ILE A 66 -2.79 1.86 2.90
CA ILE A 66 -4.23 1.67 3.09
C ILE A 66 -4.60 0.36 3.82
N LEU A 67 -3.68 -0.61 3.86
CA LEU A 67 -3.89 -1.90 4.53
C LEU A 67 -3.63 -1.76 6.05
N ASN A 68 -3.60 -2.87 6.78
CA ASN A 68 -3.15 -2.87 8.18
C ASN A 68 -1.74 -3.43 8.26
N LEU A 69 -1.09 -3.30 9.41
CA LEU A 69 0.23 -3.93 9.61
C LEU A 69 0.16 -5.45 9.76
N GLY A 70 -0.93 -6.01 10.29
CA GLY A 70 -1.13 -7.46 10.39
C GLY A 70 -2.38 -7.94 9.68
N ILE A 71 -2.30 -9.08 8.99
CA ILE A 71 -3.47 -9.70 8.35
C ILE A 71 -4.47 -10.14 9.42
N SER A 72 -4.01 -10.47 10.62
CA SER A 72 -4.86 -10.84 11.77
C SER A 72 -5.80 -9.72 12.21
N VAL A 73 -5.38 -8.46 12.05
CA VAL A 73 -6.13 -7.26 12.49
C VAL A 73 -7.11 -6.79 11.42
N MET A 74 -6.96 -7.23 10.17
CA MET A 74 -7.84 -6.85 9.08
C MET A 74 -9.20 -7.55 9.18
N GLY A 75 -10.16 -6.89 9.82
CA GLY A 75 -11.57 -7.28 9.79
C GLY A 75 -12.24 -6.87 8.49
N PHE A 76 -13.24 -7.63 8.02
CA PHE A 76 -13.97 -7.30 6.78
C PHE A 76 -14.72 -5.97 6.85
N ALA A 77 -15.13 -5.52 8.04
CA ALA A 77 -15.69 -4.18 8.23
C ALA A 77 -14.69 -3.06 7.84
N LEU A 78 -13.40 -3.26 8.09
CA LEU A 78 -12.37 -2.33 7.69
C LEU A 78 -12.13 -2.39 6.17
N VAL A 79 -12.11 -3.59 5.58
CA VAL A 79 -12.01 -3.76 4.12
C VAL A 79 -13.20 -3.09 3.41
N LEU A 80 -14.42 -3.25 3.94
CA LEU A 80 -15.63 -2.56 3.47
C LEU A 80 -15.50 -1.03 3.56
N HIS A 81 -14.98 -0.51 4.67
CA HIS A 81 -14.74 0.92 4.82
C HIS A 81 -13.73 1.44 3.77
N LYS A 82 -12.63 0.73 3.57
CA LYS A 82 -11.62 1.07 2.54
C LYS A 82 -12.18 0.96 1.13
N LEU A 83 -13.00 -0.04 0.84
CA LEU A 83 -13.70 -0.15 -0.44
C LEU A 83 -14.62 1.04 -0.68
N LYS A 84 -15.37 1.46 0.35
CA LYS A 84 -16.25 2.63 0.25
C LYS A 84 -15.43 3.90 -0.05
N ASP A 85 -14.28 4.09 0.61
CA ASP A 85 -13.38 5.21 0.30
C ASP A 85 -12.85 5.17 -1.14
N LEU A 86 -12.58 3.97 -1.68
CA LEU A 86 -12.20 3.77 -3.10
C LEU A 86 -13.36 4.12 -4.04
N GLU A 87 -14.57 3.63 -3.74
CA GLU A 87 -15.78 3.91 -4.51
C GLU A 87 -16.06 5.42 -4.58
N GLU A 88 -15.98 6.13 -3.44
CA GLU A 88 -16.16 7.58 -3.39
C GLU A 88 -15.08 8.34 -4.19
N ARG A 89 -13.83 7.87 -4.16
CA ARG A 89 -12.74 8.45 -4.97
C ARG A 89 -12.96 8.22 -6.46
N LEU A 90 -13.38 7.02 -6.85
CA LEU A 90 -13.69 6.70 -8.24
C LEU A 90 -14.89 7.48 -8.76
N GLN A 91 -15.93 7.68 -7.95
CA GLN A 91 -17.04 8.56 -8.31
C GLN A 91 -16.58 10.02 -8.54
N LYS A 92 -15.62 10.52 -7.75
CA LYS A 92 -15.00 11.84 -8.00
C LYS A 92 -14.21 11.86 -9.30
N ILE A 93 -13.46 10.80 -9.59
CA ILE A 93 -12.73 10.66 -10.85
C ILE A 93 -13.70 10.56 -12.03
N GLN A 94 -14.78 9.79 -11.91
CA GLN A 94 -15.84 9.63 -12.92
C GLN A 94 -16.43 10.98 -13.32
N LYS A 95 -16.80 11.83 -12.36
CA LYS A 95 -17.28 13.20 -12.62
C LYS A 95 -16.29 14.06 -13.39
N THR A 96 -14.99 13.76 -13.26
CA THR A 96 -13.93 14.46 -14.01
C THR A 96 -13.80 13.87 -15.42
N LEU A 97 -13.92 12.55 -15.56
CA LEU A 97 -13.83 11.82 -16.83
C LEU A 97 -15.07 11.97 -17.73
N GLU A 98 -16.24 12.24 -17.17
CA GLU A 98 -17.46 12.57 -17.93
C GLU A 98 -17.28 13.81 -18.81
N LYS A 99 -16.38 14.72 -18.42
CA LYS A 99 -16.02 15.89 -19.25
C LYS A 99 -15.29 15.50 -20.55
N VAL A 100 -14.80 14.26 -20.65
CA VAL A 100 -14.11 13.70 -21.81
C VAL A 100 -14.77 12.40 -22.31
N ASP A 101 -16.08 12.25 -22.05
CA ASP A 101 -16.93 11.13 -22.48
C ASP A 101 -16.40 9.74 -22.13
N ARG A 102 -15.75 9.64 -20.97
CA ARG A 102 -15.19 8.39 -20.46
C ARG A 102 -15.95 7.90 -19.23
N LYS A 103 -16.35 6.63 -19.24
CA LYS A 103 -17.12 5.98 -18.17
C LYS A 103 -16.32 4.89 -17.47
N ILE A 104 -16.39 4.88 -16.15
CA ILE A 104 -15.95 3.81 -15.26
C ILE A 104 -17.16 2.90 -15.03
N ASP A 105 -16.97 1.60 -15.21
CA ASP A 105 -18.02 0.63 -14.89
C ASP A 105 -18.07 0.37 -13.38
N LEU A 106 -18.92 1.13 -12.69
CA LEU A 106 -19.15 0.98 -11.25
C LEU A 106 -19.94 -0.29 -10.89
N GLY A 107 -20.51 -1.02 -11.87
CA GLY A 107 -21.24 -2.26 -11.63
C GLY A 107 -20.38 -3.35 -11.00
N PHE A 108 -19.08 -3.36 -11.29
CA PHE A 108 -18.14 -4.32 -10.72
C PHE A 108 -17.78 -4.07 -9.26
N TYR A 109 -17.95 -2.83 -8.76
CA TYR A 109 -17.84 -2.53 -7.34
C TYR A 109 -18.98 -3.16 -6.53
N ALA A 110 -20.17 -3.31 -7.13
CA ALA A 110 -21.26 -4.03 -6.49
C ALA A 110 -20.94 -5.51 -6.30
N ASN A 111 -20.27 -6.17 -7.28
CA ASN A 111 -19.85 -7.56 -7.13
C ASN A 111 -18.82 -7.72 -5.99
N PHE A 112 -17.80 -6.86 -5.97
CA PHE A 112 -16.78 -6.89 -4.93
C PHE A 112 -17.37 -6.58 -3.54
N ARG A 113 -18.28 -5.61 -3.43
CA ARG A 113 -19.00 -5.32 -2.20
C ARG A 113 -19.81 -6.51 -1.71
N ALA A 114 -20.51 -7.17 -2.61
CA ALA A 114 -21.29 -8.35 -2.26
C ALA A 114 -20.39 -9.54 -1.84
N ALA A 115 -19.18 -9.66 -2.40
CA ALA A 115 -18.16 -10.60 -1.92
C ALA A 115 -17.73 -10.29 -0.47
N LEU A 116 -17.52 -9.01 -0.15
CA LEU A 116 -17.22 -8.58 1.22
C LEU A 116 -18.39 -8.75 2.18
N ASP A 117 -19.64 -8.58 1.73
CA ASP A 117 -20.82 -8.84 2.55
C ASP A 117 -20.92 -10.33 2.90
N LEU A 118 -20.70 -11.22 1.91
CA LEU A 118 -20.62 -12.66 2.14
C LEU A 118 -19.50 -13.02 3.12
N ALA A 119 -18.31 -12.44 2.93
CA ALA A 119 -17.20 -12.65 3.85
C ALA A 119 -17.56 -12.14 5.25
N THR A 120 -18.04 -10.91 5.41
CA THR A 120 -18.43 -10.35 6.72
C THR A 120 -19.44 -11.25 7.44
N ASN A 121 -20.42 -11.79 6.72
CA ASN A 121 -21.39 -12.74 7.26
C ASN A 121 -20.74 -14.06 7.68
N ALA A 122 -19.77 -14.57 6.91
CA ALA A 122 -19.01 -15.76 7.30
C ALA A 122 -18.36 -15.60 8.68
N PHE A 123 -17.77 -14.43 8.99
CA PHE A 123 -17.08 -14.22 10.27
C PHE A 123 -17.98 -13.81 11.44
N SER A 124 -19.27 -13.54 11.19
CA SER A 124 -20.26 -13.21 12.24
C SER A 124 -21.16 -14.39 12.62
N MET A 125 -21.14 -15.47 11.83
CA MET A 125 -22.01 -16.64 12.02
C MET A 125 -21.49 -17.63 13.08
N ASN A 126 -22.40 -18.11 13.94
CA ASN A 126 -22.05 -19.05 15.01
C ASN A 126 -21.83 -20.50 14.50
N GLN A 127 -22.58 -20.92 13.48
CA GLN A 127 -22.51 -22.29 12.95
C GLN A 127 -21.35 -22.45 11.95
N SER A 128 -20.45 -23.40 12.25
CA SER A 128 -19.23 -23.65 11.46
C SER A 128 -19.51 -23.94 9.98
N GLU A 129 -20.51 -24.77 9.69
CA GLU A 129 -20.88 -25.14 8.32
C GLU A 129 -21.33 -23.92 7.49
N ASN A 130 -22.15 -23.04 8.08
CA ASN A 130 -22.61 -21.83 7.39
C ASN A 130 -21.45 -20.84 7.17
N ARG A 131 -20.51 -20.73 8.12
CA ARG A 131 -19.30 -19.92 7.93
C ARG A 131 -18.51 -20.38 6.73
N LYS A 132 -18.21 -21.69 6.66
CA LYS A 132 -17.46 -22.28 5.55
C LYS A 132 -18.15 -22.06 4.21
N ASN A 133 -19.45 -22.30 4.14
CA ASN A 133 -20.24 -22.10 2.92
C ASN A 133 -20.25 -20.63 2.46
N MET A 134 -20.35 -19.66 3.39
CA MET A 134 -20.26 -18.23 3.04
C MET A 134 -18.85 -17.83 2.61
N ALA A 135 -17.81 -18.35 3.26
CA ALA A 135 -16.42 -18.08 2.91
C ALA A 135 -16.08 -18.59 1.51
N VAL A 136 -16.51 -19.81 1.14
CA VAL A 136 -16.32 -20.37 -0.21
C VAL A 136 -17.02 -19.50 -1.28
N GLN A 137 -18.24 -19.03 -1.01
CA GLN A 137 -18.95 -18.14 -1.93
C GLN A 137 -18.24 -16.79 -2.09
N ALA A 138 -17.69 -16.25 -1.01
CA ALA A 138 -16.90 -15.02 -1.06
C ALA A 138 -15.62 -15.21 -1.89
N ILE A 139 -14.89 -16.32 -1.70
CA ILE A 139 -13.68 -16.66 -2.47
C ILE A 139 -13.96 -16.65 -3.97
N ASN A 140 -15.01 -17.32 -4.43
CA ASN A 140 -15.37 -17.35 -5.85
C ASN A 140 -15.60 -15.95 -6.43
N ARG A 141 -16.27 -15.06 -5.67
CA ARG A 141 -16.49 -13.68 -6.12
C ARG A 141 -15.23 -12.81 -6.06
N PHE A 142 -14.32 -13.06 -5.13
CA PHE A 142 -13.02 -12.38 -5.14
C PHE A 142 -12.17 -12.79 -6.35
N LEU A 143 -12.21 -14.06 -6.76
CA LEU A 143 -11.56 -14.53 -7.99
C LEU A 143 -12.15 -13.89 -9.25
N GLU A 144 -13.47 -13.75 -9.33
CA GLU A 144 -14.10 -12.99 -10.41
C GLU A 144 -13.63 -11.53 -10.43
N ALA A 145 -13.63 -10.88 -9.27
CA ALA A 145 -13.19 -9.50 -9.12
C ALA A 145 -11.71 -9.34 -9.51
N GLU A 146 -10.84 -10.29 -9.16
CA GLU A 146 -9.44 -10.32 -9.59
C GLU A 146 -9.34 -10.23 -11.12
N HIS A 147 -10.01 -11.12 -11.85
CA HIS A 147 -9.95 -11.12 -13.32
C HIS A 147 -10.38 -9.78 -13.93
N ILE A 148 -11.46 -9.19 -13.40
CA ILE A 148 -11.98 -7.91 -13.88
C ILE A 148 -10.98 -6.78 -13.61
N TYR A 149 -10.52 -6.64 -12.36
CA TYR A 149 -9.65 -5.52 -12.01
C TYR A 149 -8.24 -5.67 -12.59
N LEU A 150 -7.79 -6.88 -12.92
CA LEU A 150 -6.55 -7.09 -13.67
C LEU A 150 -6.66 -6.53 -15.08
N ASP A 151 -7.70 -6.89 -15.83
CA ASP A 151 -7.95 -6.38 -17.17
C ASP A 151 -8.06 -4.84 -17.17
N TYR A 152 -8.78 -4.28 -16.20
CA TYR A 152 -8.87 -2.83 -16.05
C TYR A 152 -7.54 -2.19 -15.71
N THR A 153 -6.78 -2.75 -14.79
CA THR A 153 -5.45 -2.22 -14.44
C THR A 153 -4.54 -2.19 -15.68
N ASP A 154 -4.54 -3.26 -16.47
CA ASP A 154 -3.69 -3.37 -17.66
C ASP A 154 -4.10 -2.35 -18.74
N LYS A 155 -5.40 -2.18 -18.99
CA LYS A 155 -5.92 -1.13 -19.90
C LYS A 155 -5.57 0.28 -19.43
N GLU A 156 -5.67 0.55 -18.13
CA GLU A 156 -5.35 1.87 -17.56
C GLU A 156 -3.85 2.17 -17.57
N LEU A 157 -3.01 1.13 -17.45
CA LEU A 157 -1.56 1.24 -17.56
C LEU A 157 -1.14 1.71 -18.96
N GLU A 158 -1.74 1.14 -20.01
CA GLU A 158 -1.52 1.58 -21.39
C GLU A 158 -1.89 3.05 -21.59
N GLN A 159 -2.97 3.49 -20.95
CA GLN A 159 -3.44 4.87 -21.00
C GLN A 159 -2.69 5.82 -20.06
N ARG A 160 -1.76 5.31 -19.23
CA ARG A 160 -1.00 6.08 -18.24
C ARG A 160 -1.90 6.90 -17.33
N SER A 161 -3.03 6.31 -16.95
CA SER A 161 -4.14 6.96 -16.26
C SER A 161 -3.99 6.92 -14.75
N LYS A 162 -4.63 7.87 -14.06
CA LYS A 162 -4.69 7.89 -12.58
C LYS A 162 -5.53 6.74 -12.00
N LEU A 163 -6.37 6.09 -12.81
CA LEU A 163 -7.20 4.95 -12.38
C LEU A 163 -6.40 3.71 -12.04
N VAL A 164 -5.17 3.56 -12.58
CA VAL A 164 -4.27 2.45 -12.26
C VAL A 164 -4.10 2.30 -10.75
N HIS A 165 -3.94 3.42 -10.03
CA HIS A 165 -3.79 3.41 -8.59
C HIS A 165 -5.01 2.76 -7.89
N GLU A 166 -6.21 3.20 -8.24
CA GLU A 166 -7.45 2.75 -7.58
C GLU A 166 -7.72 1.27 -7.88
N TYR A 167 -7.40 0.79 -9.09
CA TYR A 167 -7.56 -0.62 -9.44
C TYR A 167 -6.49 -1.52 -8.81
N LEU A 168 -5.23 -1.08 -8.72
CA LEU A 168 -4.19 -1.80 -7.97
C LEU A 168 -4.54 -1.94 -6.48
N LEU A 169 -5.10 -0.89 -5.87
CA LEU A 169 -5.58 -0.96 -4.49
C LEU A 169 -6.76 -1.92 -4.37
N THR A 170 -7.70 -1.89 -5.31
CA THR A 170 -8.86 -2.80 -5.31
C THR A 170 -8.42 -4.27 -5.44
N LEU A 171 -7.49 -4.56 -6.35
CA LEU A 171 -6.84 -5.88 -6.48
C LEU A 171 -6.16 -6.30 -5.19
N SER A 172 -5.44 -5.38 -4.54
CA SER A 172 -4.77 -5.67 -3.27
C SER A 172 -5.78 -6.12 -2.21
N LEU A 173 -6.91 -5.42 -2.08
CA LEU A 173 -7.98 -5.81 -1.16
C LEU A 173 -8.60 -7.15 -1.52
N ALA A 174 -8.76 -7.47 -2.81
CA ALA A 174 -9.30 -8.75 -3.26
C ALA A 174 -8.45 -9.94 -2.79
N TYR A 175 -7.14 -9.93 -3.09
CA TYR A 175 -6.24 -11.02 -2.67
C TYR A 175 -6.20 -11.18 -1.15
N ILE A 176 -6.19 -10.07 -0.41
CA ILE A 176 -6.11 -10.15 1.06
C ILE A 176 -7.43 -10.65 1.66
N ALA A 177 -8.57 -10.17 1.15
CA ALA A 177 -9.88 -10.64 1.59
C ALA A 177 -10.07 -12.13 1.31
N GLU A 178 -9.62 -12.59 0.14
CA GLU A 178 -9.63 -14.01 -0.21
C GLU A 178 -8.70 -14.84 0.69
N ALA A 179 -7.46 -14.39 0.91
CA ALA A 179 -6.53 -15.05 1.83
C ALA A 179 -7.12 -15.14 3.25
N ARG A 180 -7.82 -14.10 3.72
CA ARG A 180 -8.57 -14.11 4.99
C ARG A 180 -9.67 -15.15 4.99
N CYS A 181 -10.41 -15.33 3.89
CA CYS A 181 -11.42 -16.39 3.78
C CYS A 181 -10.77 -17.79 3.89
N HIS A 182 -9.63 -18.03 3.24
CA HIS A 182 -8.90 -19.29 3.42
C HIS A 182 -8.44 -19.53 4.86
N LEU A 183 -8.02 -18.49 5.59
CA LEU A 183 -7.67 -18.61 7.01
C LEU A 183 -8.86 -19.01 7.89
N GLU A 184 -10.09 -18.60 7.54
CA GLU A 184 -11.32 -19.07 8.22
C GLU A 184 -11.67 -20.52 7.89
N LEU A 185 -11.25 -20.99 6.71
CA LEU A 185 -11.34 -22.40 6.34
C LEU A 185 -10.22 -23.24 6.96
N GLU A 186 -9.34 -22.64 7.76
CA GLU A 186 -8.13 -23.25 8.35
C GLU A 186 -7.08 -23.67 7.29
N GLU A 187 -7.20 -23.18 6.06
CA GLU A 187 -6.33 -23.48 4.93
C GLU A 187 -5.15 -22.50 4.85
N SER A 188 -4.26 -22.57 5.83
CA SER A 188 -3.12 -21.63 5.95
C SER A 188 -2.20 -21.65 4.71
N ASP A 189 -1.98 -22.82 4.12
CA ASP A 189 -1.15 -22.96 2.92
C ASP A 189 -1.78 -22.25 1.71
N MET A 190 -3.11 -22.36 1.54
CA MET A 190 -3.83 -21.65 0.48
C MET A 190 -3.79 -20.14 0.70
N ALA A 191 -3.94 -19.69 1.95
CA ALA A 191 -3.82 -18.26 2.26
C ALA A 191 -2.44 -17.71 1.91
N VAL A 192 -1.36 -18.45 2.22
CA VAL A 192 0.01 -18.09 1.83
C VAL A 192 0.15 -18.04 0.31
N GLN A 193 -0.33 -19.06 -0.40
CA GLN A 193 -0.27 -19.11 -1.86
C GLN A 193 -1.00 -17.93 -2.51
N ARG A 194 -2.18 -17.55 -1.99
CA ARG A 194 -2.93 -16.39 -2.50
C ARG A 194 -2.22 -15.07 -2.22
N LEU A 195 -1.60 -14.90 -1.05
CA LEU A 195 -0.77 -13.72 -0.78
C LEU A 195 0.49 -13.67 -1.66
N GLU A 196 1.12 -14.81 -1.94
CA GLU A 196 2.27 -14.89 -2.84
C GLU A 196 1.88 -14.57 -4.29
N ALA A 197 0.74 -15.08 -4.76
CA ALA A 197 0.17 -14.76 -6.06
C ALA A 197 -0.13 -13.26 -6.17
N GLY A 198 -0.84 -12.70 -5.20
CA GLY A 198 -1.14 -11.26 -5.14
C GLY A 198 0.11 -10.39 -5.15
N PHE A 199 1.14 -10.76 -4.37
CA PHE A 199 2.42 -10.05 -4.38
C PHE A 199 3.05 -10.02 -5.77
N ARG A 200 3.15 -11.17 -6.45
CA ARG A 200 3.75 -11.25 -7.80
C ARG A 200 2.96 -10.42 -8.80
N VAL A 201 1.65 -10.66 -8.87
CA VAL A 201 0.75 -10.04 -9.85
C VAL A 201 0.69 -8.52 -9.71
N ILE A 202 0.63 -8.01 -8.47
CA ILE A 202 0.53 -6.58 -8.19
C ILE A 202 1.90 -5.90 -8.31
N SER A 203 2.99 -6.52 -7.82
CA SER A 203 4.33 -5.92 -7.89
C SER A 203 4.78 -5.66 -9.33
N ASP A 204 4.52 -6.58 -10.25
CA ASP A 204 4.87 -6.41 -11.67
C ASP A 204 4.16 -5.21 -12.31
N ARG A 205 2.89 -5.00 -11.99
CA ARG A 205 2.11 -3.85 -12.47
C ARG A 205 2.49 -2.56 -11.77
N LEU A 206 2.78 -2.63 -10.47
CA LEU A 206 3.24 -1.48 -9.71
C LEU A 206 4.58 -0.96 -10.26
N ARG A 207 5.53 -1.83 -10.62
CA ARG A 207 6.78 -1.39 -11.28
C ARG A 207 6.53 -0.59 -12.55
N LYS A 208 5.64 -1.08 -13.43
CA LYS A 208 5.23 -0.36 -14.65
C LYS A 208 4.58 0.99 -14.32
N TYR A 209 3.74 1.02 -13.29
CA TYR A 209 3.10 2.27 -12.89
C TYR A 209 4.06 3.26 -12.26
N LEU A 210 5.02 2.81 -11.45
CA LEU A 210 6.06 3.66 -10.88
C LEU A 210 6.94 4.28 -11.98
N ASP A 211 7.27 3.53 -13.03
CA ASP A 211 7.98 4.09 -14.20
C ASP A 211 7.20 5.25 -14.84
N ILE A 212 5.89 5.09 -15.00
CA ILE A 212 5.00 6.16 -15.47
C ILE A 212 5.04 7.36 -14.51
N LEU A 213 4.89 7.12 -13.21
CA LEU A 213 4.82 8.17 -12.19
C LEU A 213 6.16 8.88 -11.97
N LEU A 214 7.29 8.21 -12.12
CA LEU A 214 8.62 8.83 -12.07
C LEU A 214 8.84 9.82 -13.23
N THR A 215 7.96 9.81 -14.24
CA THR A 215 7.95 10.71 -15.39
C THR A 215 9.18 10.52 -16.29
N SER A 216 9.18 11.23 -17.43
CA SER A 216 10.37 11.31 -18.28
C SER A 216 11.53 12.10 -17.65
N ASN A 217 11.28 12.87 -16.58
CA ASN A 217 12.31 13.61 -15.85
C ASN A 217 12.01 13.59 -14.33
N PRO A 218 12.49 12.56 -13.61
CA PRO A 218 12.23 12.38 -12.17
C PRO A 218 12.78 13.50 -11.28
N ALA A 219 13.69 14.34 -11.78
CA ALA A 219 14.15 15.52 -11.04
C ALA A 219 13.03 16.53 -10.77
N ALA A 220 11.85 16.41 -11.41
CA ALA A 220 10.65 17.17 -11.06
C ALA A 220 10.26 17.02 -9.58
N TYR A 221 10.51 15.86 -8.99
CA TYR A 221 10.27 15.60 -7.57
C TYR A 221 11.30 16.26 -6.64
N LEU A 222 12.49 16.60 -7.15
CA LEU A 222 13.56 17.26 -6.42
C LEU A 222 13.50 18.80 -6.57
N HIS A 223 12.39 19.33 -7.06
CA HIS A 223 12.21 20.77 -7.20
C HIS A 223 12.32 21.49 -5.84
N PRO A 224 12.97 22.68 -5.76
CA PRO A 224 13.23 23.36 -4.48
C PRO A 224 11.99 23.61 -3.61
N LYS A 225 10.82 23.79 -4.22
CA LYS A 225 9.53 23.94 -3.52
C LYS A 225 9.20 22.74 -2.61
N PHE A 226 9.69 21.55 -2.95
CA PHE A 226 9.41 20.32 -2.22
C PHE A 226 10.52 19.94 -1.24
N LYS A 227 11.55 20.77 -1.01
CA LYS A 227 12.73 20.43 -0.19
C LYS A 227 12.41 19.80 1.18
N ASN A 228 11.33 20.25 1.82
CA ASN A 228 10.91 19.76 3.15
C ASN A 228 9.91 18.60 3.08
N GLU A 229 9.44 18.25 1.89
CA GLU A 229 8.50 17.18 1.64
C GLU A 229 9.24 16.02 0.95
N ILE A 230 9.83 16.25 -0.22
CA ILE A 230 10.50 15.24 -1.04
C ILE A 230 11.98 15.56 -1.14
N GLY A 231 12.81 14.65 -0.65
CA GLY A 231 14.27 14.72 -0.75
C GLY A 231 14.84 13.54 -1.53
N LEU A 232 16.14 13.62 -1.86
CA LEU A 232 16.85 12.56 -2.57
C LEU A 232 16.70 11.20 -1.87
N GLY A 233 16.83 11.15 -0.54
CA GLY A 233 16.69 9.90 0.22
C GLY A 233 15.32 9.22 0.06
N ARG A 234 14.22 9.99 0.00
CA ARG A 234 12.89 9.44 -0.27
C ARG A 234 12.78 8.91 -1.70
N LEU A 235 13.31 9.66 -2.67
CA LEU A 235 13.37 9.22 -4.06
C LEU A 235 14.21 7.95 -4.21
N THR A 236 15.33 7.86 -3.49
CA THR A 236 16.18 6.66 -3.45
C THR A 236 15.41 5.45 -2.94
N LYS A 237 14.57 5.57 -1.92
CA LYS A 237 13.72 4.46 -1.44
C LYS A 237 12.77 3.94 -2.51
N VAL A 238 12.20 4.81 -3.33
CA VAL A 238 11.35 4.41 -4.47
C VAL A 238 12.18 3.64 -5.51
N TYR A 239 13.38 4.12 -5.85
CA TYR A 239 14.28 3.43 -6.75
C TYR A 239 14.79 2.10 -6.21
N GLN A 240 15.12 2.03 -4.92
CA GLN A 240 15.56 0.81 -4.23
C GLN A 240 14.49 -0.29 -4.26
N TRP A 241 13.22 0.08 -4.23
CA TRP A 241 12.15 -0.90 -4.38
C TRP A 241 12.10 -1.50 -5.79
N ILE A 242 12.45 -0.70 -6.82
CA ILE A 242 12.51 -1.14 -8.22
C ILE A 242 13.78 -1.97 -8.45
N ASP A 243 14.93 -1.45 -8.02
CA ASP A 243 16.25 -2.07 -8.10
C ASP A 243 16.97 -1.90 -6.74
N PRO A 244 17.04 -2.96 -5.92
CA PRO A 244 17.65 -2.91 -4.60
C PRO A 244 19.15 -2.59 -4.59
N SER A 245 19.83 -2.63 -5.73
CA SER A 245 21.26 -2.30 -5.82
C SER A 245 21.55 -0.79 -5.82
N LEU A 246 20.52 0.04 -6.01
CA LEU A 246 20.68 1.49 -6.11
C LEU A 246 20.84 2.14 -4.73
N ASP A 247 21.91 2.89 -4.55
CA ASP A 247 22.12 3.75 -3.38
C ASP A 247 21.83 5.23 -3.70
N ALA A 248 21.99 6.10 -2.70
CA ALA A 248 21.74 7.53 -2.88
C ALA A 248 22.68 8.19 -3.91
N ALA A 249 23.92 7.70 -4.02
CA ALA A 249 24.90 8.22 -4.97
C ALA A 249 24.51 7.83 -6.41
N ALA A 250 24.18 6.56 -6.65
CA ALA A 250 23.71 6.07 -7.94
C ALA A 250 22.46 6.82 -8.41
N VAL A 251 21.47 6.99 -7.52
CA VAL A 251 20.25 7.75 -7.83
C VAL A 251 20.57 9.21 -8.13
N PHE A 252 21.50 9.83 -7.40
CA PHE A 252 21.93 11.20 -7.71
C PHE A 252 22.56 11.29 -9.10
N GLU A 253 23.46 10.36 -9.47
CA GLU A 253 24.06 10.34 -10.80
C GLU A 253 23.01 10.19 -11.91
N MET A 254 22.00 9.33 -11.71
CA MET A 254 20.88 9.20 -12.64
C MET A 254 20.08 10.50 -12.81
N GLN A 255 20.01 11.34 -11.77
CA GLN A 255 19.27 12.60 -11.82
C GLN A 255 20.12 13.81 -12.20
N ARG A 256 21.44 13.68 -12.28
CA ARG A 256 22.35 14.81 -12.50
C ARG A 256 21.96 15.63 -13.73
N ASP A 257 21.84 14.98 -14.89
CA ASP A 257 21.46 15.65 -16.15
C ASP A 257 19.98 16.07 -16.16
N ASN A 258 19.12 15.32 -15.49
CA ASN A 258 17.70 15.61 -15.34
C ASN A 258 17.46 16.94 -14.62
N ILE A 259 18.23 17.24 -13.58
CA ILE A 259 18.16 18.50 -12.83
C ILE A 259 18.47 19.70 -13.74
N PHE A 260 19.52 19.62 -14.55
CA PHE A 260 19.92 20.73 -15.43
C PHE A 260 18.99 20.88 -16.64
N SER A 261 18.54 19.78 -17.24
CA SER A 261 17.58 19.82 -18.35
C SER A 261 16.23 20.38 -17.90
N LEU A 262 15.76 19.99 -16.71
CA LEU A 262 14.52 20.49 -16.14
C LEU A 262 14.58 22.00 -15.90
N LYS A 263 15.69 22.53 -15.40
CA LYS A 263 15.88 23.98 -15.18
C LYS A 263 15.67 24.78 -16.48
N LYS A 264 16.09 24.24 -17.63
CA LYS A 264 15.88 24.88 -18.95
C LYS A 264 14.40 24.86 -19.36
N ASP A 265 13.71 23.77 -19.09
CA ASP A 265 12.30 23.56 -19.45
C ASP A 265 11.30 24.20 -18.46
N GLN A 266 11.77 24.71 -17.30
CA GLN A 266 10.94 25.30 -16.25
C GLN A 266 10.68 26.80 -16.38
N GLY A 267 11.44 27.52 -17.22
CA GLY A 267 11.29 28.97 -17.36
C GLY A 267 10.03 29.37 -18.10
N SER A 268 9.51 30.57 -17.81
CA SER A 268 8.43 31.21 -18.59
C SER A 268 8.78 31.28 -20.08
N ASP A 269 10.05 31.51 -20.41
CA ASP A 269 10.56 31.62 -21.77
C ASP A 269 10.47 30.30 -22.56
N SER A 270 10.49 29.18 -21.84
CA SER A 270 10.25 27.85 -22.43
C SER A 270 8.77 27.52 -22.56
N GLY A 271 7.89 28.27 -21.88
CA GLY A 271 6.47 27.96 -21.74
C GLY A 271 6.19 26.73 -20.90
N TYR A 272 7.03 26.40 -19.91
CA TYR A 272 6.89 25.23 -19.03
C TYR A 272 6.80 23.89 -19.76
N LYS A 273 7.65 23.68 -20.78
CA LYS A 273 7.64 22.45 -21.62
C LYS A 273 7.68 21.15 -20.83
N TRP A 274 8.29 21.14 -19.65
CA TRP A 274 8.35 19.95 -18.80
C TRP A 274 6.96 19.44 -18.39
N VAL A 275 5.97 20.34 -18.23
CA VAL A 275 4.62 19.97 -17.82
C VAL A 275 3.90 19.16 -18.90
N ASN A 276 4.17 19.47 -20.17
CA ASN A 276 3.58 18.75 -21.31
C ASN A 276 4.11 17.32 -21.46
N LYS A 277 5.20 16.99 -20.75
CA LYS A 277 5.80 15.64 -20.74
C LYS A 277 5.30 14.80 -19.55
N LEU A 278 4.44 15.35 -18.69
CA LEU A 278 3.86 14.62 -17.57
C LEU A 278 2.78 13.66 -18.07
N PRO A 279 2.67 12.46 -17.47
CA PRO A 279 1.60 11.52 -17.80
C PRO A 279 0.25 12.03 -17.25
N GLN A 280 -0.83 11.51 -17.83
CA GLN A 280 -2.21 11.79 -17.38
C GLN A 280 -2.44 11.40 -15.92
N ALA A 281 -1.70 10.40 -15.43
CA ALA A 281 -1.69 10.00 -14.02
C ALA A 281 -1.29 11.12 -13.05
N ILE A 282 -0.55 12.14 -13.51
CA ILE A 282 -0.16 13.30 -12.70
C ILE A 282 -1.08 14.48 -13.02
N VAL A 283 -1.11 14.92 -14.28
CA VAL A 283 -2.00 15.99 -14.75
C VAL A 283 -2.48 15.64 -16.16
N ALA A 284 -3.80 15.57 -16.34
CA ALA A 284 -4.39 15.52 -17.67
C ALA A 284 -4.82 16.94 -18.09
N GLU A 285 -4.56 17.29 -19.35
CA GLU A 285 -4.89 18.62 -19.90
C GLU A 285 -6.39 18.93 -19.80
N SER A 286 -7.24 17.91 -19.95
CA SER A 286 -8.69 18.01 -19.83
C SER A 286 -9.19 18.41 -18.43
N GLU A 287 -8.34 18.31 -17.41
CA GLU A 287 -8.70 18.61 -16.02
C GLU A 287 -8.39 20.06 -15.64
N VAL A 288 -7.64 20.77 -16.49
CA VAL A 288 -7.22 22.14 -16.25
C VAL A 288 -8.16 23.09 -16.99
N GLN A 289 -8.82 23.97 -16.25
CA GLN A 289 -9.71 24.98 -16.83
C GLN A 289 -8.92 25.91 -17.74
N TRP A 290 -9.43 26.19 -18.93
CA TRP A 290 -8.82 27.13 -19.87
C TRP A 290 -9.08 28.57 -19.44
N ASP A 291 -8.04 29.40 -19.44
CA ASP A 291 -8.14 30.85 -19.39
C ASP A 291 -7.73 31.47 -20.73
N ILE A 292 -8.11 32.72 -20.96
CA ILE A 292 -7.96 33.49 -22.20
C ILE A 292 -6.48 33.64 -22.62
N TRP A 293 -5.55 33.44 -21.68
CA TRP A 293 -4.09 33.50 -21.88
C TRP A 293 -3.41 32.13 -22.11
N GLY A 294 -4.20 31.05 -22.24
CA GLY A 294 -3.73 29.67 -22.40
C GLY A 294 -3.62 28.90 -21.08
N ASN A 295 -3.40 27.59 -21.17
CA ASN A 295 -3.50 26.66 -20.03
C ASN A 295 -2.16 26.36 -19.32
N ARG A 296 -1.02 26.84 -19.82
CA ARG A 296 0.32 26.34 -19.41
C ARG A 296 0.71 26.70 -17.97
N GLU A 297 0.40 27.92 -17.52
CA GLU A 297 0.63 28.32 -16.12
C GLU A 297 -0.28 27.57 -15.15
N GLN A 298 -1.53 27.33 -15.55
CA GLN A 298 -2.47 26.56 -14.74
C GLN A 298 -2.06 25.08 -14.68
N MET A 299 -1.63 24.49 -15.80
CA MET A 299 -1.05 23.16 -15.87
C MET A 299 0.16 23.02 -14.95
N LYS A 300 1.07 24.01 -14.95
CA LYS A 300 2.21 24.07 -14.03
C LYS A 300 1.76 24.14 -12.58
N LYS A 301 0.80 25.01 -12.26
CA LYS A 301 0.26 25.17 -10.90
C LYS A 301 -0.35 23.86 -10.40
N GLU A 302 -1.12 23.20 -11.25
CA GLU A 302 -1.77 21.92 -10.94
C GLU A 302 -0.72 20.81 -10.77
N ALA A 303 0.25 20.70 -11.67
CA ALA A 303 1.37 19.76 -11.56
C ALA A 303 2.12 19.95 -10.24
N MET A 304 2.47 21.19 -9.90
CA MET A 304 3.16 21.53 -8.66
C MET A 304 2.33 21.25 -7.40
N SER A 305 0.99 21.22 -7.50
CA SER A 305 0.12 20.83 -6.39
C SER A 305 -0.01 19.31 -6.25
N ARG A 306 0.07 18.57 -7.36
CA ARG A 306 -0.17 17.13 -7.40
C ARG A 306 1.07 16.28 -7.20
N LEU A 307 2.25 16.74 -7.65
CA LEU A 307 3.50 15.96 -7.54
C LEU A 307 3.77 15.41 -6.13
N PRO A 308 3.62 16.20 -5.03
CA PRO A 308 3.79 15.65 -3.68
C PRO A 308 2.79 14.54 -3.32
N LYS A 309 1.53 14.69 -3.74
CA LYS A 309 0.48 13.69 -3.52
C LYS A 309 0.76 12.42 -4.31
N VAL A 310 1.17 12.55 -5.58
CA VAL A 310 1.57 11.42 -6.42
C VAL A 310 2.76 10.69 -5.80
N PHE A 311 3.75 11.43 -5.29
CA PHE A 311 4.91 10.83 -4.64
C PHE A 311 4.53 10.07 -3.38
N ALA A 312 3.67 10.64 -2.53
CA ALA A 312 3.12 9.93 -1.38
C ALA A 312 2.33 8.67 -1.79
N ASN A 313 1.59 8.71 -2.90
CA ASN A 313 0.88 7.54 -3.42
C ASN A 313 1.85 6.45 -3.90
N MET A 314 2.99 6.80 -4.51
CA MET A 314 4.03 5.82 -4.89
C MET A 314 4.52 5.06 -3.65
N GLU A 315 4.93 5.78 -2.61
CA GLU A 315 5.39 5.16 -1.37
C GLU A 315 4.28 4.36 -0.67
N SER A 316 3.02 4.83 -0.76
CA SER A 316 1.87 4.12 -0.20
C SER A 316 1.63 2.78 -0.89
N MET A 317 1.76 2.72 -2.22
CA MET A 317 1.63 1.48 -2.99
C MET A 317 2.79 0.53 -2.71
N ILE A 318 4.01 1.05 -2.58
CA ILE A 318 5.20 0.27 -2.19
C ILE A 318 5.00 -0.36 -0.80
N GLU A 319 4.55 0.42 0.17
CA GLU A 319 4.25 -0.12 1.51
C GLU A 319 3.10 -1.13 1.47
N THR A 320 2.08 -0.90 0.63
CA THR A 320 0.96 -1.82 0.43
C THR A 320 1.43 -3.18 -0.07
N ILE A 321 2.33 -3.22 -1.06
CA ILE A 321 2.85 -4.49 -1.58
C ILE A 321 3.82 -5.17 -0.60
N GLN A 322 4.62 -4.40 0.15
CA GLN A 322 5.47 -4.93 1.21
C GLN A 322 4.67 -5.56 2.36
N ARG A 323 3.42 -5.13 2.57
CA ARG A 323 2.52 -5.76 3.55
C ARG A 323 2.07 -7.16 3.14
N PHE A 324 2.04 -7.50 1.85
CA PHE A 324 1.80 -8.89 1.44
C PHE A 324 2.89 -9.82 1.95
N GLU A 325 4.16 -9.41 1.85
CA GLU A 325 5.29 -10.17 2.40
C GLU A 325 5.18 -10.32 3.91
N ALA A 326 4.82 -9.23 4.61
CA ALA A 326 4.57 -9.27 6.06
C ALA A 326 3.44 -10.24 6.43
N TYR A 327 2.35 -10.26 5.67
CA TYR A 327 1.22 -11.16 5.91
C TYR A 327 1.57 -12.62 5.65
N GLN A 328 2.31 -12.91 4.58
CA GLN A 328 2.83 -14.27 4.33
C GLN A 328 3.68 -14.73 5.50
N SER A 329 4.57 -13.85 5.98
CA SER A 329 5.45 -14.11 7.11
C SER A 329 4.68 -14.39 8.39
N GLU A 330 3.62 -13.60 8.65
CA GLU A 330 2.71 -13.78 9.77
C GLU A 330 2.00 -15.15 9.70
N VAL A 331 1.41 -15.51 8.57
CA VAL A 331 0.70 -16.80 8.42
C VAL A 331 1.67 -18.00 8.54
N LYS A 332 2.85 -17.91 7.91
CA LYS A 332 3.90 -18.94 8.04
C LYS A 332 4.37 -19.10 9.48
N ALA A 333 4.52 -18.00 10.22
CA ALA A 333 4.90 -18.03 11.62
C ALA A 333 3.82 -18.67 12.51
N ILE A 334 2.54 -18.33 12.31
CA ILE A 334 1.41 -18.94 13.04
C ILE A 334 1.44 -20.47 12.90
N SER A 335 1.59 -20.96 11.66
CA SER A 335 1.70 -22.40 11.37
C SER A 335 2.92 -23.04 12.06
N LYS A 336 4.11 -22.42 11.96
CA LYS A 336 5.34 -22.90 12.63
C LYS A 336 5.25 -22.90 14.16
N LEU A 337 4.52 -21.97 14.73
CA LEU A 337 4.32 -21.85 16.18
C LEU A 337 3.27 -22.84 16.71
N GLY A 338 2.50 -23.48 15.83
CA GLY A 338 1.46 -24.45 16.21
C GLY A 338 0.27 -23.81 16.93
N ILE A 339 0.02 -22.52 16.69
CA ILE A 339 -1.11 -21.77 17.24
C ILE A 339 -2.16 -21.55 16.15
N SER A 340 -3.44 -21.53 16.52
CA SER A 340 -4.50 -21.22 15.56
C SER A 340 -4.48 -19.74 15.19
N PHE A 341 -4.97 -19.43 13.98
CA PHE A 341 -5.15 -18.03 13.56
C PHE A 341 -6.03 -17.24 14.53
N ARG A 342 -7.05 -17.88 15.11
CA ARG A 342 -7.94 -17.27 16.10
C ARG A 342 -7.21 -16.94 17.39
N GLU A 343 -6.40 -17.85 17.94
CA GLU A 343 -5.57 -17.56 19.12
C GLU A 343 -4.58 -16.43 18.85
N TRP A 344 -3.95 -16.42 17.67
CA TRP A 344 -3.08 -15.34 17.25
C TRP A 344 -3.79 -13.98 17.24
N THR A 345 -5.04 -13.91 16.74
CA THR A 345 -5.82 -12.65 16.73
C THR A 345 -6.17 -12.14 18.13
N LEU A 346 -6.23 -13.04 19.13
CA LEU A 346 -6.57 -12.69 20.51
C LEU A 346 -5.35 -12.23 21.33
N LEU A 347 -4.13 -12.31 20.79
CA LEU A 347 -2.94 -11.78 21.44
C LEU A 347 -3.07 -10.27 21.67
N ALA A 348 -3.12 -9.89 22.94
CA ALA A 348 -3.20 -8.51 23.41
C ALA A 348 -2.37 -8.35 24.70
N PRO A 349 -1.87 -7.14 25.00
CA PRO A 349 -1.14 -6.87 26.24
C PRO A 349 -2.05 -7.07 27.45
N VAL A 350 -1.47 -7.50 28.57
CA VAL A 350 -2.21 -7.80 29.82
C VAL A 350 -2.84 -6.53 30.42
N ASP A 351 -2.19 -5.36 30.26
CA ASP A 351 -2.67 -4.07 30.77
C ASP A 351 -3.47 -3.29 29.73
N LYS A 352 -4.80 -3.47 29.72
CA LYS A 352 -5.73 -2.72 28.86
C LYS A 352 -5.83 -1.23 29.20
N GLN A 353 -5.39 -0.79 30.38
CA GLN A 353 -5.52 0.60 30.84
C GLN A 353 -4.54 1.59 30.16
N GLN A 354 -3.53 1.12 29.42
CA GLN A 354 -2.57 1.99 28.72
C GLN A 354 -2.87 2.20 27.23
N SER A 355 -3.99 1.67 26.70
CA SER A 355 -4.27 1.71 25.26
C SER A 355 -4.83 3.03 24.74
N GLU A 356 -5.28 3.95 25.59
CA GLU A 356 -6.03 5.15 25.16
C GLU A 356 -5.24 6.10 24.24
N ASN A 357 -3.90 5.98 24.16
CA ASN A 357 -3.05 6.79 23.30
C ASN A 357 -2.10 5.99 22.39
N ARG A 358 -2.21 4.66 22.32
CA ARG A 358 -1.26 3.80 21.59
C ARG A 358 -1.91 3.23 20.34
N THR A 359 -1.33 3.52 19.17
CA THR A 359 -1.84 3.07 17.85
C THR A 359 -1.22 1.76 17.37
N LEU A 360 -0.10 1.35 17.96
CA LEU A 360 0.69 0.18 17.56
C LEU A 360 0.88 -0.78 18.73
N MET A 361 0.87 -2.06 18.39
CA MET A 361 1.24 -3.18 19.24
C MET A 361 2.35 -3.96 18.55
N TYR A 362 3.34 -4.38 19.33
CA TYR A 362 4.44 -5.24 18.91
C TYR A 362 4.20 -6.63 19.46
N LEU A 363 4.34 -7.64 18.61
CA LEU A 363 4.41 -9.03 19.03
C LEU A 363 5.86 -9.48 18.96
N VAL A 364 6.44 -9.74 20.13
CA VAL A 364 7.85 -10.06 20.26
C VAL A 364 7.98 -11.55 20.59
N PRO A 365 8.60 -12.38 19.72
CA PRO A 365 8.89 -13.76 20.05
C PRO A 365 10.04 -13.85 21.04
N SER A 366 10.06 -14.88 21.89
CA SER A 366 11.16 -15.10 22.85
C SER A 366 12.51 -15.42 22.21
N ARG A 367 12.53 -15.70 20.90
CA ARG A 367 13.72 -15.80 20.04
C ARG A 367 13.33 -15.49 18.60
N PRO A 368 14.27 -15.05 17.73
CA PRO A 368 13.97 -14.77 16.32
C PRO A 368 13.32 -15.98 15.61
N VAL A 369 12.38 -15.69 14.71
CA VAL A 369 11.59 -16.71 13.98
C VAL A 369 11.91 -16.67 12.50
N GLU A 370 12.32 -17.80 11.93
CA GLU A 370 12.45 -17.93 10.48
C GLU A 370 11.05 -18.13 9.87
N ALA A 371 10.63 -17.28 8.93
CA ALA A 371 9.34 -17.40 8.25
C ALA A 371 9.42 -17.01 6.76
#